data_AF-A0A7Y4TEX9-F1
#
_entry.id   AF-A0A7Y4TEX9-F1
#
_cell.length_a   1.000
_cell.length_b   1.000
_cell.length_c   1.000
_cell.angle_alpha   90.00
_cell.angle_beta   90.00
_cell.angle_gamma   90.00
#
_symmetry.space_group_name_H-M   'P 1'
#
loop_
_entity.id
_entity.type
_entity.pdbx_description
1 polymer ?
#
loop_
_entity_poly.entity_id
_entity_poly.type
_entity_poly.pdbx_seq_one_letter_code
_entity_poly.pdbx_strand_id
1 'polypeptide(L)'
;MARAHRWFGCLLVVACLTAPALVAAQESRSATLAGELVGLLDARQLDSVAARHAGETDRFVGALYFPGSQLLVITAEFTVPERLAILLGDRKYRDIYIDLNSASVPATKFFVSDLGADGLVARPRGGRPPDSVDIGNAARTFNGNWRDAGLSEQDYMALFEKTDAEYARLLESLIAQLRTAN
;
A
#
# COMPACT_ATOMS: atom_id res chain seq x y z
N MET A 1 -71.54 4.12 43.22
CA MET A 1 -70.88 2.87 42.79
C MET A 1 -70.08 3.16 41.52
N ALA A 2 -68.80 2.77 41.53
CA ALA A 2 -67.83 2.51 40.44
C ALA A 2 -67.92 3.33 39.11
N ARG A 3 -66.86 3.83 38.48
CA ARG A 3 -65.40 3.59 38.55
C ARG A 3 -64.71 4.70 37.73
N ALA A 4 -63.51 5.09 38.15
CA ALA A 4 -62.59 5.97 37.43
C ALA A 4 -62.13 5.38 36.08
N HIS A 5 -61.66 6.22 35.14
CA HIS A 5 -60.28 6.22 34.63
C HIS A 5 -60.04 7.38 33.65
N ARG A 6 -59.02 8.18 33.94
CA ARG A 6 -58.51 9.29 33.12
C ARG A 6 -57.64 8.68 32.01
N TRP A 7 -57.91 9.00 30.76
CA TRP A 7 -57.09 8.56 29.62
C TRP A 7 -56.14 9.69 29.21
N PHE A 8 -54.89 9.55 29.62
CA PHE A 8 -53.73 10.25 29.06
C PHE A 8 -53.39 9.59 27.71
N GLY A 9 -53.57 10.30 26.61
CA GLY A 9 -53.08 9.89 25.29
C GLY A 9 -51.72 10.52 25.01
N CYS A 10 -50.66 9.76 25.21
CA CYS A 10 -49.27 10.18 25.09
C CYS A 10 -48.87 10.36 23.62
N LEU A 11 -48.25 11.51 23.32
CA LEU A 11 -47.68 11.92 22.04
C LEU A 11 -46.42 11.06 21.75
N LEU A 12 -46.44 10.22 20.72
CA LEU A 12 -45.27 9.46 20.27
C LEU A 12 -44.57 10.24 19.13
N VAL A 13 -43.61 11.07 19.51
CA VAL A 13 -42.66 11.69 18.57
C VAL A 13 -41.63 10.62 18.19
N VAL A 14 -41.70 10.15 16.96
CA VAL A 14 -40.65 9.30 16.36
C VAL A 14 -39.44 10.19 16.08
N ALA A 15 -38.46 10.17 16.98
CA ALA A 15 -37.17 10.79 16.78
C ALA A 15 -36.34 9.92 15.82
N CYS A 16 -36.29 10.29 14.54
CA CYS A 16 -35.30 9.76 13.61
C CYS A 16 -33.89 10.18 14.07
N LEU A 17 -33.19 9.27 14.72
CA LEU A 17 -31.76 9.37 15.00
C LEU A 17 -30.98 9.29 13.67
N THR A 18 -30.69 10.43 13.07
CA THR A 18 -29.67 10.53 12.02
C THR A 18 -28.29 10.45 12.67
N ALA A 19 -27.73 9.24 12.78
CA ALA A 19 -26.32 9.10 13.12
C ALA A 19 -25.47 9.72 12.00
N PRO A 20 -24.49 10.58 12.30
CA PRO A 20 -23.51 10.98 11.30
C PRO A 20 -22.72 9.73 10.92
N ALA A 21 -22.84 9.30 9.68
CA ALA A 21 -21.90 8.35 9.11
C ALA A 21 -20.53 9.03 9.15
N LEU A 22 -19.70 8.68 10.13
CA LEU A 22 -18.26 8.89 10.07
C LEU A 22 -17.80 8.13 8.83
N VAL A 23 -17.68 8.83 7.72
CA VAL A 23 -16.89 8.39 6.58
C VAL A 23 -15.45 8.37 7.11
N ALA A 24 -15.07 7.25 7.74
CA ALA A 24 -13.68 6.98 8.02
C ALA A 24 -12.98 7.05 6.65
N ALA A 25 -12.16 8.08 6.46
CA ALA A 25 -11.18 8.04 5.37
C ALA A 25 -10.40 6.75 5.62
N GLN A 26 -10.53 5.82 4.69
CA GLN A 26 -9.88 4.52 4.83
C GLN A 26 -8.38 4.76 5.00
N GLU A 27 -7.90 4.50 6.20
CA GLU A 27 -6.52 4.76 6.58
C GLU A 27 -5.61 3.82 5.80
N SER A 28 -4.70 4.39 5.01
CA SER A 28 -3.68 3.62 4.32
C SER A 28 -2.72 3.01 5.35
N ARG A 29 -2.53 1.71 5.26
CA ARG A 29 -1.57 0.95 6.06
C ARG A 29 -0.14 1.25 5.65
N SER A 30 0.08 1.61 4.39
CA SER A 30 1.42 1.91 3.88
C SER A 30 1.89 3.32 4.22
N ALA A 31 1.00 4.29 4.48
CA ALA A 31 1.38 5.70 4.68
C ALA A 31 2.47 5.93 5.74
N THR A 32 2.26 5.44 6.96
CA THR A 32 3.24 5.58 8.05
C THR A 32 4.56 4.89 7.72
N LEU A 33 4.50 3.70 7.11
CA LEU A 33 5.69 2.92 6.76
C LEU A 33 6.48 3.55 5.61
N ALA A 34 5.80 4.13 4.62
CA ALA A 34 6.44 4.83 3.52
C ALA A 34 7.21 6.05 4.03
N GLY A 35 6.57 6.85 4.89
CA GLY A 35 7.22 7.99 5.56
C GLY A 35 8.43 7.55 6.41
N GLU A 36 8.33 6.44 7.14
CA GLU A 36 9.45 5.90 7.90
C GLU A 36 10.60 5.44 7.00
N LEU A 37 10.31 4.69 5.94
CA LEU A 37 11.32 4.19 5.01
C LEU A 37 12.06 5.36 4.34
N VAL A 38 11.32 6.36 3.86
CA VAL A 38 11.88 7.59 3.29
C VAL A 38 12.80 8.28 4.28
N GLY A 39 12.36 8.47 5.53
CA GLY A 39 13.19 9.09 6.57
C GLY A 39 14.50 8.32 6.82
N LEU A 40 14.47 6.99 6.79
CA LEU A 40 15.67 6.15 6.94
C LEU A 40 16.60 6.24 5.73
N LEU A 41 16.04 6.30 4.52
CA LEU A 41 16.80 6.46 3.27
C LEU A 41 17.48 7.84 3.22
N ASP A 42 16.75 8.90 3.53
CA ASP A 42 17.28 10.27 3.59
C ASP A 42 18.40 10.40 4.61
N ALA A 43 18.19 9.88 5.83
CA ALA A 43 19.19 9.92 6.90
C ALA A 43 20.50 9.20 6.54
N ARG A 44 20.44 8.25 5.60
CA ARG A 44 21.58 7.44 5.14
C ARG A 44 22.06 7.82 3.74
N GLN A 45 21.43 8.82 3.12
CA GLN A 45 21.71 9.23 1.74
C GLN A 45 21.63 8.07 0.74
N LEU A 46 20.66 7.17 0.94
CA LEU A 46 20.41 6.02 0.08
C LEU A 46 19.28 6.34 -0.90
N ASP A 47 19.47 5.95 -2.15
CA ASP A 47 18.48 6.05 -3.23
C ASP A 47 17.87 4.68 -3.60
N SER A 48 18.35 3.62 -2.96
CA SER A 48 17.94 2.25 -3.21
C SER A 48 18.14 1.39 -1.98
N VAL A 49 17.22 0.44 -1.81
CA VAL A 49 17.28 -0.57 -0.74
C VAL A 49 16.61 -1.83 -1.25
N ALA A 50 17.10 -2.99 -0.82
CA ALA A 50 16.47 -4.26 -1.11
C ALA A 50 16.56 -5.15 0.12
N ALA A 51 15.61 -6.06 0.27
CA ALA A 51 15.53 -6.99 1.39
C ALA A 51 15.01 -8.35 0.91
N ARG A 52 15.15 -9.38 1.76
CA ARG A 52 14.33 -10.59 1.61
C ARG A 52 12.88 -10.25 1.93
N HIS A 53 11.95 -10.81 1.17
CA HIS A 53 10.53 -10.66 1.45
C HIS A 53 10.20 -11.40 2.76
N ALA A 54 9.58 -10.72 3.72
CA ALA A 54 9.20 -11.34 4.98
C ALA A 54 8.31 -12.58 4.74
N GLY A 55 8.68 -13.72 5.34
CA GLY A 55 7.93 -14.98 5.23
C GLY A 55 8.25 -15.83 3.99
N GLU A 56 9.11 -15.37 3.07
CA GLU A 56 9.47 -16.11 1.85
C GLU A 56 11.00 -16.20 1.70
N THR A 57 11.56 -17.41 1.71
CA THR A 57 13.01 -17.61 1.71
C THR A 57 13.66 -17.17 0.40
N ASP A 58 13.00 -17.37 -0.74
CA ASP A 58 13.57 -17.16 -2.07
C ASP A 58 12.96 -15.98 -2.83
N ARG A 59 12.23 -15.11 -2.11
CA ARG A 59 11.64 -13.91 -2.68
C ARG A 59 12.31 -12.67 -2.11
N PHE A 60 12.50 -11.68 -2.97
CA PHE A 60 13.17 -10.44 -2.64
C PHE A 60 12.29 -9.26 -2.99
N VAL A 61 12.51 -8.17 -2.28
CA VAL A 61 11.92 -6.86 -2.54
C VAL A 61 13.05 -5.89 -2.83
N GLY A 62 12.90 -5.08 -3.88
CA GLY A 62 13.79 -3.96 -4.20
C GLY A 62 13.00 -2.67 -4.26
N ALA A 63 13.61 -1.57 -3.87
CA ALA A 63 13.05 -0.23 -3.97
C ALA A 63 14.05 0.75 -4.56
N LEU A 64 13.55 1.65 -5.42
CA LEU A 64 14.24 2.87 -5.82
C LEU A 64 13.48 4.07 -5.26
N TYR A 65 14.22 4.95 -4.59
CA TYR A 65 13.71 6.17 -4.02
C TYR A 65 14.26 7.37 -4.80
N PHE A 66 13.34 8.25 -5.20
CA PHE A 66 13.67 9.51 -5.85
C PHE A 66 13.31 10.64 -4.87
N PRO A 67 14.30 11.27 -4.22
CA PRO A 67 14.07 12.22 -3.15
C PRO A 67 13.00 13.27 -3.45
N GLY A 68 12.02 13.37 -2.54
CA GLY A 68 10.92 14.32 -2.62
C GLY A 68 9.91 14.10 -3.76
N SER A 69 9.93 12.96 -4.45
CA SER A 69 9.03 12.74 -5.60
C SER A 69 8.31 11.39 -5.60
N GLN A 70 9.02 10.27 -5.52
CA GLN A 70 8.39 8.96 -5.67
C GLN A 70 9.23 7.84 -5.07
N LEU A 71 8.53 6.76 -4.74
CA LEU A 71 9.10 5.50 -4.30
C LEU A 71 8.59 4.38 -5.22
N LEU A 72 9.51 3.68 -5.88
CA LEU A 72 9.21 2.56 -6.77
C LEU A 72 9.61 1.27 -6.06
N VAL A 73 8.67 0.37 -5.82
CA VAL A 73 8.92 -0.87 -5.07
C VAL A 73 8.50 -2.07 -5.88
N ILE A 74 9.38 -3.06 -5.99
CA ILE A 74 9.14 -4.28 -6.75
C ILE A 74 9.42 -5.52 -5.91
N THR A 75 8.54 -6.50 -6.04
CA THR A 75 8.85 -7.89 -5.73
C THR A 75 8.37 -8.80 -6.86
N ALA A 76 9.11 -9.87 -7.11
CA ALA A 76 8.76 -10.88 -8.10
C ALA A 76 9.55 -12.16 -7.83
N GLU A 77 9.10 -13.27 -8.38
CA GLU A 77 9.89 -14.50 -8.43
C GLU A 77 11.06 -14.31 -9.40
N PHE A 78 12.25 -14.73 -8.95
CA PHE A 78 13.47 -14.64 -9.74
C PHE A 78 14.07 -16.03 -9.88
N THR A 79 14.41 -16.42 -11.11
CA THR A 79 14.79 -17.80 -11.43
C THR A 79 16.14 -18.23 -10.84
N VAL A 80 16.94 -17.27 -10.35
CA VAL A 80 18.25 -17.51 -9.71
C VAL A 80 18.32 -16.77 -8.37
N PRO A 81 17.57 -17.19 -7.34
CA PRO A 81 17.47 -16.45 -6.07
C PRO A 81 18.81 -16.31 -5.33
N GLU A 82 19.76 -17.22 -5.53
CA GLU A 82 21.13 -17.17 -4.98
C GLU A 82 21.88 -15.93 -5.46
N ARG A 83 21.63 -15.49 -6.71
CA ARG A 83 22.20 -14.25 -7.23
C ARG A 83 21.73 -13.05 -6.40
N LEU A 84 20.43 -12.95 -6.13
CA LEU A 84 19.88 -11.85 -5.33
C LEU A 84 20.37 -11.92 -3.88
N ALA A 85 20.56 -13.12 -3.32
CA ALA A 85 21.16 -13.30 -2.01
C ALA A 85 22.60 -12.76 -1.94
N ILE A 86 23.43 -13.03 -2.95
CA ILE A 86 24.80 -12.50 -3.04
C ILE A 86 24.79 -10.98 -3.16
N LEU A 87 23.98 -10.43 -4.07
CA LEU A 87 23.84 -8.98 -4.23
C LEU A 87 23.37 -8.30 -2.93
N LEU A 88 22.49 -8.96 -2.18
CA LEU A 88 21.97 -8.43 -0.92
C LEU A 88 23.08 -8.38 0.14
N GLY A 89 23.90 -9.42 0.24
CA GLY A 89 25.07 -9.45 1.11
C GLY A 89 26.10 -8.36 0.76
N ASP A 90 26.30 -8.09 -0.53
CA ASP A 90 27.16 -7.03 -1.05
C ASP A 90 26.53 -5.62 -0.95
N ARG A 91 25.29 -5.50 -0.46
CA ARG A 91 24.50 -4.24 -0.42
C ARG A 91 24.31 -3.59 -1.80
N LYS A 92 24.30 -4.38 -2.87
CA LYS A 92 24.04 -3.94 -4.25
C LYS A 92 22.53 -3.84 -4.51
N TYR A 93 21.86 -2.96 -3.76
CA TYR A 93 20.41 -2.85 -3.75
C TYR A 93 19.82 -2.44 -5.11
N ARG A 94 20.48 -1.49 -5.79
CA ARG A 94 20.10 -1.07 -7.14
C ARG A 94 20.15 -2.21 -8.14
N ASP A 95 21.15 -3.09 -8.07
CA ASP A 95 21.27 -4.23 -8.98
C ASP A 95 20.14 -5.24 -8.75
N ILE A 96 19.73 -5.45 -7.49
CA ILE A 96 18.56 -6.29 -7.17
C ILE A 96 17.29 -5.71 -7.77
N TYR A 97 17.05 -4.40 -7.65
CA TYR A 97 15.90 -3.76 -8.28
C TYR A 97 15.91 -3.94 -9.80
N ILE A 98 17.07 -3.74 -10.45
CA ILE A 98 17.22 -3.90 -11.89
C ILE A 98 16.87 -5.34 -12.30
N ASP A 99 17.46 -6.33 -11.64
CA ASP A 99 17.23 -7.75 -11.93
C ASP A 99 15.75 -8.13 -11.75
N LEU A 100 15.12 -7.69 -10.65
CA LEU A 100 13.70 -7.89 -10.40
C LEU A 100 12.81 -7.21 -11.46
N ASN A 101 13.21 -6.04 -11.97
CA ASN A 101 12.39 -5.31 -12.94
C ASN A 101 12.55 -5.81 -14.37
N SER A 102 13.73 -6.35 -14.74
CA SER A 102 14.05 -6.75 -16.12
C SER A 102 13.98 -8.26 -16.38
N ALA A 103 14.21 -9.09 -15.38
CA ALA A 103 14.47 -10.52 -15.58
C ALA A 103 13.71 -11.45 -14.61
N SER A 104 12.74 -10.93 -13.86
CA SER A 104 11.84 -11.74 -13.05
C SER A 104 10.81 -12.48 -13.89
N VAL A 105 10.13 -13.45 -13.27
CA VAL A 105 8.94 -14.09 -13.87
C VAL A 105 7.83 -13.03 -13.96
N PRO A 106 7.35 -12.65 -15.16
CA PRO A 106 6.42 -11.51 -15.28
C PRO A 106 5.10 -11.70 -14.53
N ALA A 107 4.57 -12.93 -14.51
CA ALA A 107 3.29 -13.24 -13.88
C ALA A 107 3.29 -13.08 -12.35
N THR A 108 4.46 -13.08 -11.71
CA THR A 108 4.61 -12.95 -10.24
C THR A 108 4.98 -11.53 -9.81
N LYS A 109 5.11 -10.61 -10.77
CA LYS A 109 5.47 -9.22 -10.52
C LYS A 109 4.40 -8.54 -9.67
N PHE A 110 4.86 -7.86 -8.63
CA PHE A 110 4.10 -6.88 -7.88
C PHE A 110 4.97 -5.62 -7.82
N PHE A 111 4.61 -4.62 -8.61
CA PHE A 111 5.37 -3.39 -8.76
C PHE A 111 4.51 -2.20 -8.41
N VAL A 112 4.89 -1.45 -7.38
CA VAL A 112 4.19 -0.26 -6.89
C VAL A 112 4.95 0.99 -7.34
N SER A 113 4.20 1.94 -7.90
CA SER A 113 4.64 3.32 -8.09
C SER A 113 3.87 4.22 -7.12
N ASP A 114 4.53 4.56 -6.01
CA ASP A 114 4.04 5.47 -4.97
C ASP A 114 4.50 6.88 -5.31
N LEU A 115 3.60 7.66 -5.93
CA LEU A 115 3.85 9.01 -6.40
C LEU A 115 3.59 9.98 -5.26
N GLY A 116 4.66 10.33 -4.56
CA GLY A 116 4.64 11.09 -3.31
C GLY A 116 5.59 10.49 -2.29
N ALA A 117 5.91 9.20 -2.41
CA ALA A 117 6.70 8.45 -1.43
C ALA A 117 6.08 8.52 -0.02
N ASP A 118 4.76 8.52 0.06
CA ASP A 118 3.97 8.76 1.27
C ASP A 118 2.85 7.74 1.45
N GLY A 119 2.94 6.60 0.75
CA GLY A 119 1.98 5.51 0.81
C GLY A 119 0.86 5.65 -0.22
N LEU A 120 0.14 4.55 -0.42
CA LEU A 120 -0.91 4.49 -1.44
C LEU A 120 -2.16 5.26 -1.01
N VAL A 121 -2.74 6.00 -1.95
CA VAL A 121 -4.00 6.71 -1.76
C VAL A 121 -5.06 6.24 -2.75
N ALA A 122 -6.14 5.67 -2.24
CA ALA A 122 -7.22 5.12 -3.07
C ALA A 122 -7.93 6.19 -3.93
N ARG A 123 -8.00 7.43 -3.43
CA ARG A 123 -8.74 8.53 -4.07
C ARG A 123 -7.95 9.83 -3.89
N PRO A 124 -6.93 10.08 -4.72
CA PRO A 124 -6.13 11.30 -4.61
C PRO A 124 -7.01 12.54 -4.74
N ARG A 125 -6.68 13.58 -3.98
CA ARG A 125 -7.34 14.88 -3.98
C ARG A 125 -6.32 15.99 -4.25
N GLY A 126 -6.81 17.17 -4.64
CA GLY A 126 -5.96 18.35 -4.76
C GLY A 126 -4.92 18.28 -5.88
N GLY A 127 -5.18 17.50 -6.94
CA GLY A 127 -4.25 17.37 -8.07
C GLY A 127 -3.04 16.47 -7.82
N ARG A 128 -3.02 15.75 -6.69
CA ARG A 128 -2.02 14.70 -6.43
C ARG A 128 -2.03 13.66 -7.57
N PRO A 129 -0.87 13.31 -8.16
CA PRO A 129 -0.78 12.21 -9.12
C PRO A 129 -1.26 10.90 -8.51
N PRO A 130 -1.97 10.04 -9.27
CA PRO A 130 -2.44 8.78 -8.74
C PRO A 130 -1.32 7.75 -8.66
N ASP A 131 -1.30 6.98 -7.57
CA ASP A 131 -0.41 5.84 -7.43
C ASP A 131 -0.84 4.69 -8.34
N SER A 132 0.07 3.75 -8.62
CA SER A 132 -0.25 2.57 -9.42
C SER A 132 0.42 1.30 -8.91
N VAL A 133 -0.14 0.16 -9.33
CA VAL A 133 0.46 -1.15 -9.15
C VAL A 133 0.36 -1.98 -10.43
N ASP A 134 1.44 -2.67 -10.79
CA ASP A 134 1.40 -3.76 -11.76
C ASP A 134 1.37 -5.09 -11.00
N ILE A 135 0.31 -5.87 -11.20
CA ILE A 135 0.14 -7.21 -10.63
C ILE A 135 0.14 -8.21 -11.79
N GLY A 136 1.24 -8.96 -11.90
CA GLY A 136 1.52 -9.77 -13.07
C GLY A 136 1.56 -8.91 -14.34
N ASN A 137 0.67 -9.20 -15.28
CA ASN A 137 0.54 -8.47 -16.54
C ASN A 137 -0.53 -7.35 -16.50
N ALA A 138 -1.09 -7.06 -15.32
CA ALA A 138 -2.22 -6.15 -15.17
C ALA A 138 -1.82 -4.89 -14.40
N ALA A 139 -1.83 -3.74 -15.09
CA ALA A 139 -1.65 -2.43 -14.47
C ALA A 139 -2.96 -1.94 -13.82
N ARG A 140 -2.85 -1.30 -12.66
CA ARG A 140 -3.95 -0.71 -11.90
C ARG A 140 -3.53 0.66 -11.40
N THR A 141 -4.42 1.63 -11.53
CA THR A 141 -4.18 3.01 -11.08
C THR A 141 -5.20 3.37 -10.01
N PHE A 142 -4.73 3.96 -8.91
CA PHE A 142 -5.57 4.40 -7.81
C PHE A 142 -5.93 5.88 -7.96
N ASN A 143 -6.76 6.21 -8.95
CA ASN A 143 -7.23 7.58 -9.21
C ASN A 143 -8.64 7.87 -8.68
N GLY A 144 -9.26 6.91 -8.00
CA GLY A 144 -10.64 7.00 -7.51
C GLY A 144 -11.70 6.83 -8.59
N ASN A 145 -11.34 6.52 -9.84
CA ASN A 145 -12.28 6.25 -10.93
C ASN A 145 -12.38 4.75 -11.24
N TRP A 146 -13.12 4.04 -10.41
CA TRP A 146 -13.36 2.60 -10.56
C TRP A 146 -14.09 2.23 -11.85
N ARG A 147 -14.88 3.15 -12.43
CA ARG A 147 -15.65 2.89 -13.65
C ARG A 147 -14.75 2.74 -14.87
N ASP A 148 -13.69 3.55 -14.97
CA ASP A 148 -12.69 3.44 -16.04
C ASP A 148 -11.95 2.09 -15.99
N ALA A 149 -11.80 1.53 -14.80
CA ALA A 149 -11.22 0.21 -14.58
C ALA A 149 -12.22 -0.95 -14.80
N GLY A 150 -13.48 -0.66 -15.13
CA GLY A 150 -14.54 -1.67 -15.27
C GLY A 150 -14.92 -2.36 -13.96
N LEU A 151 -14.65 -1.74 -12.81
CA LEU A 151 -14.89 -2.29 -11.48
C LEU A 151 -16.12 -1.65 -10.82
N SER A 152 -16.71 -2.38 -9.88
CA SER A 152 -17.58 -1.75 -8.88
C SER A 152 -16.73 -0.92 -7.89
N GLU A 153 -17.35 0.04 -7.21
CA GLU A 153 -16.66 0.80 -6.16
C GLU A 153 -16.15 -0.13 -5.05
N GLN A 154 -16.93 -1.14 -4.70
CA GLN A 154 -16.57 -2.15 -3.71
C GLN A 154 -15.33 -2.95 -4.13
N ASP A 155 -15.29 -3.46 -5.38
CA ASP A 155 -14.16 -4.24 -5.88
C ASP A 155 -12.90 -3.38 -6.00
N TYR A 156 -13.04 -2.11 -6.38
CA TYR A 156 -11.95 -1.16 -6.40
C TYR A 156 -11.35 -0.93 -5.01
N MET A 157 -12.19 -0.70 -4.00
CA MET A 157 -11.72 -0.50 -2.63
C MET A 157 -11.09 -1.79 -2.07
N ALA A 158 -11.66 -2.96 -2.36
CA ALA A 158 -11.07 -4.25 -1.96
C ALA A 158 -9.71 -4.50 -2.63
N LEU A 159 -9.56 -4.14 -3.91
CA LEU A 159 -8.28 -4.20 -4.62
C LEU A 159 -7.25 -3.25 -3.99
N PHE A 160 -7.66 -2.02 -3.68
CA PHE A 160 -6.80 -1.05 -3.00
C PHE A 160 -6.34 -1.60 -1.63
N GLU A 161 -7.26 -2.04 -0.78
CA GLU A 161 -6.96 -2.58 0.55
C GLU A 161 -5.96 -3.73 0.51
N LYS A 162 -6.17 -4.66 -0.42
CA LYS A 162 -5.27 -5.80 -0.61
C LYS A 162 -3.89 -5.34 -1.06
N THR A 163 -3.83 -4.39 -1.99
CA THR A 163 -2.57 -3.85 -2.53
C THR A 163 -1.81 -3.07 -1.46
N ASP A 164 -2.49 -2.20 -0.73
CA ASP A 164 -1.92 -1.39 0.34
C ASP A 164 -1.40 -2.25 1.50
N ALA A 165 -2.11 -3.32 1.85
CA ALA A 165 -1.64 -4.29 2.83
C ALA A 165 -0.40 -5.06 2.36
N GLU A 166 -0.31 -5.42 1.09
CA GLU A 166 0.88 -6.09 0.55
C GLU A 166 2.06 -5.12 0.47
N TYR A 167 1.84 -3.91 -0.03
CA TYR A 167 2.85 -2.87 -0.07
C TYR A 167 3.40 -2.55 1.32
N ALA A 168 2.55 -2.48 2.35
CA ALA A 168 2.98 -2.32 3.74
C ALA A 168 3.97 -3.42 4.17
N ARG A 169 3.72 -4.70 3.84
CA ARG A 169 4.65 -5.81 4.17
C ARG A 169 5.99 -5.69 3.45
N LEU A 170 5.98 -5.20 2.21
CA LEU A 170 7.20 -4.91 1.46
C LEU A 170 8.01 -3.81 2.14
N LEU A 171 7.34 -2.72 2.54
CA LEU A 171 7.96 -1.62 3.27
C LEU A 171 8.54 -2.07 4.62
N GLU A 172 7.81 -2.90 5.38
CA GLU A 172 8.30 -3.50 6.64
C GLU A 172 9.60 -4.28 6.43
N SER A 173 9.69 -5.07 5.35
CA SER A 173 10.89 -5.84 5.01
C SER A 173 12.09 -4.93 4.71
N LEU A 174 11.87 -3.85 3.96
CA LEU A 174 12.90 -2.87 3.61
C LEU A 174 13.37 -2.07 4.85
N ILE A 175 12.43 -1.65 5.70
CA ILE A 175 12.72 -0.98 6.97
C ILE A 175 13.54 -1.89 7.89
N ALA A 176 13.16 -3.15 8.02
CA ALA A 176 13.90 -4.14 8.81
C ALA A 176 15.34 -4.33 8.30
N GLN A 177 15.54 -4.35 6.98
CA GLN A 177 16.87 -4.42 6.39
C GLN A 177 17.73 -3.21 6.73
N LEU A 178 17.17 -1.99 6.69
CA LEU A 178 17.93 -0.80 7.08
C LEU A 178 18.27 -0.85 8.57
N ARG A 179 17.33 -1.22 9.44
CA ARG A 179 17.56 -1.28 10.89
C ARG A 179 18.63 -2.29 11.29
N THR A 180 18.76 -3.41 10.58
CA THR A 180 19.77 -4.45 10.84
C THR A 180 21.14 -4.17 10.23
N ALA A 181 21.23 -3.30 9.22
CA ALA A 181 22.50 -2.94 8.57
C ALA A 181 23.39 -1.95 9.37
N ASN A 182 23.02 -1.67 10.63
CA ASN A 182 23.75 -0.82 11.58
C ASN A 182 24.72 -1.62 12.45
#